data_AF-A0A3M0XMN4-F1
#
_entry.id   AF-A0A3M0XMN4-F1
#
_cell.length_a   1.000
_cell.length_b   1.000
_cell.length_c   1.000
_cell.angle_alpha   90.00
_cell.angle_beta   90.00
_cell.angle_gamma   90.00
#
_symmetry.space_group_name_H-M   'P 1'
#
loop_
_entity.id
_entity.type
_entity.pdbx_description
1 polymer ?
#
loop_
_entity_poly.entity_id
_entity_poly.type
_entity_poly.pdbx_seq_one_letter_code
_entity_poly.pdbx_strand_id
1 'polypeptide(L)'
;MPPARLRTRRPWLLLHRGCALRALALGGATAALLLSVSCSSTVRRARPRAQALPAATVTLPAVLRGVIGAEATLRGLEPLLVSGYGLVVGLNGTGSEDIPSPVRAMMEREMALKGVGQETMGMGDVTPTQLLNDHNTAVVLVQAVIPPGAPKGWRFDVFVTALPGTSTTSLEGGRLWTTDLQPGLPVPGGPQRKKLAEARGEIFINPFAEPPSKDEPETDAIDRRSGRILNGGVVVEPTPLVLLLNTPSHARARAIASAINSRFPRGPGDRKPTAIPRNEERIE
;
A
#
# COMPACT_ATOMS: atom_id res chain seq x y z
N MET A 1 -41.66 -35.25 26.32
CA MET A 1 -41.16 -36.64 26.33
C MET A 1 -40.30 -36.88 25.08
N PRO A 2 -39.14 -37.56 25.18
CA PRO A 2 -38.41 -38.25 24.10
C PRO A 2 -38.99 -39.69 23.91
N PRO A 3 -38.40 -40.70 23.21
CA PRO A 3 -37.14 -40.85 22.41
C PRO A 3 -37.43 -41.05 20.89
N ALA A 4 -36.67 -41.69 19.98
CA ALA A 4 -35.43 -42.51 19.93
C ALA A 4 -34.71 -42.26 18.56
N ARG A 5 -33.44 -42.60 18.23
CA ARG A 5 -32.37 -43.54 18.67
C ARG A 5 -32.40 -44.99 18.11
N LEU A 6 -31.41 -45.32 17.26
CA LEU A 6 -30.57 -46.55 17.19
C LEU A 6 -29.33 -46.15 16.33
N ARG A 7 -28.03 -46.29 16.67
CA ARG A 7 -27.22 -47.28 17.42
C ARG A 7 -27.03 -48.57 16.59
N THR A 8 -25.86 -49.20 16.38
CA THR A 8 -24.55 -49.32 17.11
C THR A 8 -23.37 -49.13 16.11
N ARG A 9 -22.04 -49.33 16.33
CA ARG A 9 -21.17 -49.95 17.37
C ARG A 9 -19.87 -49.13 17.64
N ARG A 10 -19.11 -49.60 18.64
CA ARG A 10 -17.66 -49.46 18.98
C ARG A 10 -17.28 -50.82 19.66
N PRO A 11 -16.08 -51.08 20.23
CA PRO A 11 -14.76 -50.45 20.15
C PRO A 11 -13.73 -51.40 19.42
N TRP A 12 -12.39 -51.35 19.56
CA TRP A 12 -11.51 -51.58 20.74
C TRP A 12 -10.15 -50.84 20.63
N LEU A 13 -9.43 -50.74 21.76
CA LEU A 13 -8.04 -50.27 21.90
C LEU A 13 -7.12 -51.43 22.34
N LEU A 14 -5.82 -51.31 22.02
CA LEU A 14 -4.59 -51.82 22.69
C LEU A 14 -3.46 -51.73 21.63
N LEU A 15 -2.34 -50.99 21.72
CA LEU A 15 -1.46 -50.55 22.82
C LEU A 15 -0.51 -51.65 23.34
N HIS A 16 0.75 -51.65 22.86
CA HIS A 16 2.02 -52.00 23.54
C HIS A 16 3.17 -51.54 22.59
N ARG A 17 4.15 -50.70 22.97
CA ARG A 17 5.24 -50.83 23.96
C ARG A 17 6.32 -51.86 23.57
N GLY A 18 7.57 -51.40 23.43
CA GLY A 18 8.76 -52.23 23.31
C GLY A 18 9.98 -51.43 22.81
N CYS A 19 10.93 -51.09 23.68
CA CYS A 19 12.17 -50.41 23.32
C CYS A 19 13.36 -51.09 24.03
N ALA A 20 14.45 -51.27 23.28
CA ALA A 20 15.80 -51.66 23.71
C ALA A 20 16.01 -52.98 24.49
N LEU A 21 16.98 -53.77 24.01
CA LEU A 21 18.06 -54.27 24.87
C LEU A 21 19.37 -54.44 24.06
N ARG A 22 20.48 -54.75 24.73
CA ARG A 22 21.85 -54.68 24.18
C ARG A 22 22.44 -56.07 23.93
N ALA A 23 23.29 -56.14 22.90
CA ALA A 23 24.55 -56.88 22.79
C ALA A 23 24.68 -58.32 23.37
N LEU A 24 25.14 -59.23 22.51
CA LEU A 24 26.41 -59.94 22.71
C LEU A 24 26.96 -60.39 21.35
N ALA A 25 28.24 -60.77 21.30
CA ALA A 25 28.96 -61.10 20.07
C ALA A 25 29.52 -62.53 20.11
N LEU A 26 29.71 -63.16 18.94
CA LEU A 26 30.83 -64.06 18.62
C LEU A 26 30.74 -64.63 17.17
N GLY A 27 31.89 -64.69 16.50
CA GLY A 27 32.30 -65.79 15.61
C GLY A 27 31.58 -66.10 14.27
N GLY A 28 32.35 -66.08 13.18
CA GLY A 28 32.44 -67.29 12.33
C GLY A 28 31.64 -67.39 11.01
N ALA A 29 32.19 -66.78 9.95
CA ALA A 29 32.37 -67.36 8.60
C ALA A 29 31.19 -67.85 7.69
N THR A 30 31.47 -67.80 6.38
CA THR A 30 30.86 -68.58 5.27
C THR A 30 29.36 -68.48 4.96
N ALA A 31 29.02 -67.40 4.25
CA ALA A 31 28.24 -67.37 2.99
C ALA A 31 27.32 -68.55 2.58
N ALA A 32 26.03 -68.26 2.37
CA ALA A 32 25.21 -68.89 1.32
C ALA A 32 24.04 -67.99 0.84
N LEU A 33 24.15 -67.56 -0.42
CA LEU A 33 23.08 -67.28 -1.42
C LEU A 33 21.61 -67.06 -0.96
N LEU A 34 21.14 -65.81 -0.96
CA LEU A 34 19.71 -65.47 -1.19
C LEU A 34 19.57 -64.25 -2.11
N LEU A 35 19.16 -64.48 -3.37
CA LEU A 35 18.87 -63.43 -4.35
C LEU A 35 17.42 -62.94 -4.21
N SER A 36 17.21 -61.90 -3.39
CA SER A 36 15.91 -61.22 -3.30
C SER A 36 15.68 -60.26 -4.47
N VAL A 37 14.98 -60.74 -5.51
CA VAL A 37 14.57 -59.92 -6.66
C VAL A 37 13.55 -58.85 -6.22
N SER A 38 14.04 -57.64 -5.95
CA SER A 38 13.22 -56.52 -5.50
C SER A 38 12.50 -55.84 -6.68
N CYS A 39 11.35 -56.41 -7.08
CA CYS A 39 10.44 -55.80 -8.05
C CYS A 39 9.77 -54.54 -7.48
N SER A 40 10.51 -53.43 -7.47
CA SER A 40 10.04 -52.11 -7.03
C SER A 40 9.15 -51.45 -8.09
N SER A 41 7.87 -51.86 -8.10
CA SER A 41 6.83 -51.29 -8.98
C SER A 41 6.58 -49.81 -8.68
N THR A 42 7.32 -48.94 -9.39
CA THR A 42 7.27 -47.49 -9.20
C THR A 42 5.99 -46.91 -9.79
N VAL A 43 4.91 -46.93 -9.00
CA VAL A 43 3.60 -46.36 -9.39
C VAL A 43 3.73 -44.84 -9.56
N ARG A 44 4.07 -44.42 -10.79
CA ARG A 44 3.99 -43.03 -11.22
C ARG A 44 2.54 -42.57 -11.16
N ARG A 45 2.14 -41.96 -10.03
CA ARG A 45 0.90 -41.20 -9.94
C ARG A 45 0.92 -40.12 -11.03
N ALA A 46 0.11 -40.30 -12.07
CA ALA A 46 -0.10 -39.27 -13.07
C ALA A 46 -0.62 -38.01 -12.37
N ARG A 47 0.06 -36.87 -12.56
CA ARG A 47 -0.50 -35.59 -12.12
C ARG A 47 -1.81 -35.39 -12.88
N PRO A 48 -2.93 -35.04 -12.21
CA PRO A 48 -4.17 -34.73 -12.91
C PRO A 48 -3.88 -33.58 -13.88
N ARG A 49 -4.08 -33.83 -15.17
CA ARG A 49 -3.89 -32.81 -16.21
C ARG A 49 -4.95 -31.73 -15.98
N ALA A 50 -4.50 -30.56 -15.51
CA ALA A 50 -5.40 -29.46 -15.20
C ALA A 50 -6.28 -29.17 -16.41
N GLN A 51 -7.58 -29.40 -16.28
CA GLN A 51 -8.55 -29.08 -17.31
C GLN A 51 -8.64 -27.56 -17.35
N ALA A 52 -8.22 -26.96 -18.46
CA ALA A 52 -8.42 -25.54 -18.68
C ALA A 52 -9.93 -25.28 -18.68
N LEU A 53 -10.40 -24.48 -17.72
CA LEU A 53 -11.79 -24.02 -17.71
C LEU A 53 -12.03 -23.26 -19.03
N PRO A 54 -13.18 -23.48 -19.71
CA PRO A 54 -13.48 -22.75 -20.93
C PRO A 54 -13.55 -21.27 -20.59
N ALA A 55 -12.76 -20.45 -21.31
CA ALA A 55 -12.78 -19.01 -21.16
C ALA A 55 -14.20 -18.51 -21.42
N ALA A 56 -14.79 -17.80 -20.46
CA ALA A 56 -16.16 -17.32 -20.54
C ALA A 56 -16.30 -16.30 -21.68
N THR A 57 -16.78 -16.75 -22.84
CA THR A 57 -17.01 -15.91 -24.01
C THR A 57 -18.15 -14.95 -23.72
N VAL A 58 -17.82 -13.68 -23.47
CA VAL A 58 -18.79 -12.60 -23.34
C VAL A 58 -19.49 -12.42 -24.69
N THR A 59 -20.75 -12.85 -24.79
CA THR A 59 -21.55 -12.79 -26.03
C THR A 59 -21.96 -11.36 -26.35
N LEU A 60 -21.04 -10.62 -26.97
CA LEU A 60 -21.25 -9.25 -27.41
C LEU A 60 -22.13 -9.19 -28.67
N PRO A 61 -23.10 -8.25 -28.75
CA PRO A 61 -23.80 -7.92 -29.99
C PRO A 61 -22.83 -7.65 -31.13
N ALA A 62 -23.17 -8.08 -32.36
CA ALA A 62 -22.24 -7.99 -33.50
C ALA A 62 -21.74 -6.55 -33.78
N VAL A 63 -22.59 -5.56 -33.54
CA VAL A 63 -22.29 -4.11 -33.67
C VAL A 63 -21.19 -3.63 -32.70
N LEU A 64 -20.95 -4.35 -31.59
CA LEU A 64 -19.96 -4.01 -30.57
C LEU A 64 -18.68 -4.88 -30.64
N ARG A 65 -18.50 -5.69 -31.69
CA ARG A 65 -17.23 -6.43 -31.88
C ARG A 65 -16.15 -5.50 -32.41
N GLY A 66 -14.93 -5.64 -31.90
CA GLY A 66 -13.78 -4.81 -32.30
C GLY A 66 -13.73 -3.40 -31.69
N VAL A 67 -14.71 -2.98 -30.87
CA VAL A 67 -14.59 -1.73 -30.09
C VAL A 67 -13.83 -2.00 -28.79
N ILE A 68 -12.88 -1.13 -28.45
CA ILE A 68 -11.96 -1.33 -27.32
C ILE A 68 -12.73 -1.53 -26.00
N GLY A 69 -13.78 -0.74 -25.75
CA GLY A 69 -14.60 -0.81 -24.53
C GLY A 69 -15.49 -2.06 -24.40
N ALA A 70 -15.53 -2.92 -25.42
CA ALA A 70 -16.20 -4.22 -25.33
C ALA A 70 -15.19 -5.37 -25.10
N GLU A 71 -13.97 -5.25 -25.62
CA GLU A 71 -12.91 -6.24 -25.45
C GLU A 71 -11.96 -5.97 -24.27
N ALA A 72 -12.03 -4.79 -23.63
CA ALA A 72 -11.26 -4.46 -22.44
C ALA A 72 -12.05 -3.64 -21.39
N THR A 73 -11.75 -3.91 -20.12
CA THR A 73 -12.26 -3.21 -18.94
C THR A 73 -11.21 -2.22 -18.43
N LEU A 74 -11.60 -0.98 -18.12
CA LEU A 74 -10.71 0.04 -17.54
C LEU A 74 -10.62 -0.09 -16.01
N ARG A 75 -9.42 0.09 -15.45
CA ARG A 75 -9.08 -0.02 -14.02
C ARG A 75 -8.16 1.13 -13.61
N GLY A 76 -8.13 1.46 -12.31
CA GLY A 76 -7.39 2.62 -11.81
C GLY A 76 -8.17 3.94 -12.01
N LEU A 77 -9.50 3.85 -12.09
CA LEU A 77 -10.42 5.00 -12.09
C LEU A 77 -10.75 5.47 -10.66
N GLU A 78 -10.38 4.65 -9.68
CA GLU A 78 -10.58 4.88 -8.26
C GLU A 78 -9.62 5.99 -7.76
N PRO A 79 -10.12 7.10 -7.17
CA PRO A 79 -9.26 8.15 -6.62
C PRO A 79 -8.48 7.62 -5.41
N LEU A 80 -7.18 7.92 -5.33
CA LEU A 80 -6.30 7.33 -4.34
C LEU A 80 -6.06 8.27 -3.16
N LEU A 81 -6.67 7.94 -2.02
CA LEU A 81 -6.38 8.59 -0.74
C LEU A 81 -4.95 8.26 -0.29
N VAL A 82 -4.13 9.30 -0.14
CA VAL A 82 -2.78 9.22 0.41
C VAL A 82 -2.67 10.07 1.67
N SER A 83 -1.84 9.65 2.61
CA SER A 83 -1.55 10.44 3.80
C SER A 83 -0.19 10.12 4.41
N GLY A 84 0.26 10.97 5.33
CA GLY A 84 1.51 10.84 6.07
C GLY A 84 1.51 11.76 7.30
N TYR A 85 2.48 11.57 8.19
CA TYR A 85 2.75 12.55 9.24
C TYR A 85 3.79 13.54 8.74
N GLY A 86 3.54 14.83 8.98
CA GLY A 86 4.41 15.93 8.56
C GLY A 86 4.78 16.83 9.73
N LEU A 87 5.78 17.68 9.53
CA LEU A 87 6.14 18.75 10.46
C LEU A 87 5.76 20.10 9.85
N VAL A 88 5.04 20.91 10.60
CA VAL A 88 4.81 22.33 10.31
C VAL A 88 5.82 23.14 11.11
N VAL A 89 6.43 24.13 10.47
CA VAL A 89 7.42 25.04 11.07
C VAL A 89 7.01 26.50 10.85
N GLY A 90 7.46 27.40 11.73
CA GLY A 90 7.15 28.83 11.65
C GLY A 90 5.79 29.21 12.25
N LEU A 91 5.27 28.41 13.18
CA LEU A 91 4.12 28.79 14.01
C LEU A 91 4.56 29.82 15.05
N ASN A 92 3.64 30.70 15.48
CA ASN A 92 3.92 31.75 16.46
C ASN A 92 3.68 31.27 17.89
N GLY A 93 4.45 30.26 18.34
CA GLY A 93 4.25 29.59 19.65
C GLY A 93 2.95 28.79 19.78
N THR A 94 2.16 28.63 18.71
CA THR A 94 0.86 27.91 18.71
C THR A 94 0.98 26.41 18.42
N GLY A 95 2.20 25.90 18.35
CA GLY A 95 2.55 24.50 18.10
C GLY A 95 2.49 23.61 19.34
N SER A 96 3.24 22.50 19.34
CA SER A 96 3.16 21.49 20.41
C SER A 96 4.32 20.49 20.42
N GLU A 97 4.85 20.23 21.62
CA GLU A 97 5.77 19.12 21.91
C GLU A 97 5.05 17.80 22.25
N ASP A 98 3.74 17.86 22.51
CA ASP A 98 2.89 16.70 22.83
C ASP A 98 2.73 15.84 21.59
N ILE A 99 3.58 14.84 21.43
CA ILE A 99 3.57 13.95 20.26
C ILE A 99 3.50 12.50 20.76
N PRO A 100 2.49 11.70 20.35
CA PRO A 100 2.41 10.28 20.70
C PRO A 100 3.71 9.54 20.36
N SER A 101 4.30 8.85 21.35
CA SER A 101 5.63 8.22 21.23
C SER A 101 5.87 7.43 19.92
N PRO A 102 4.93 6.59 19.43
CA PRO A 102 5.11 5.90 18.14
C PRO A 102 5.21 6.83 16.92
N VAL A 103 4.54 7.98 16.95
CA VAL A 103 4.63 9.01 15.90
C VAL A 103 5.93 9.80 16.04
N ARG A 104 6.33 10.18 17.26
CA ARG A 104 7.59 10.87 17.55
C ARG A 104 8.79 10.09 17.00
N ALA A 105 8.93 8.81 17.36
CA ALA A 105 10.02 7.95 16.89
C ALA A 105 10.01 7.76 15.36
N MET A 106 8.84 7.80 14.72
CA MET A 106 8.74 7.75 13.25
C MET A 106 9.21 9.08 12.62
N MET A 107 8.80 10.23 13.17
CA MET A 107 9.20 11.56 12.70
C MET A 107 10.71 11.80 12.87
N GLU A 108 11.29 11.41 14.01
CA GLU A 108 12.74 11.48 14.25
C GLU A 108 13.53 10.68 13.20
N ARG A 109 13.08 9.47 12.86
CA ARG A 109 13.68 8.65 11.79
C ARG A 109 13.55 9.29 10.41
N GLU A 110 12.36 9.77 10.04
CA GLU A 110 12.13 10.39 8.73
C GLU A 110 12.89 11.71 8.56
N MET A 111 13.08 12.49 9.63
CA MET A 111 13.94 13.67 9.63
C MET A 111 15.43 13.33 9.55
N ALA A 112 15.92 12.34 10.31
CA ALA A 112 17.31 11.89 10.22
C ALA A 112 17.65 11.37 8.81
N LEU A 113 16.71 10.69 8.15
CA LEU A 113 16.83 10.27 6.73
C LEU A 113 16.82 11.45 5.74
N LYS A 114 16.30 12.62 6.14
CA LYS A 114 16.25 13.86 5.35
C LYS A 114 17.38 14.84 5.67
N GLY A 115 18.40 14.41 6.42
CA GLY A 115 19.61 15.20 6.70
C GLY A 115 19.56 16.10 7.93
N VAL A 116 18.49 16.02 8.73
CA VAL A 116 18.28 16.88 9.90
C VAL A 116 19.24 16.48 11.03
N GLY A 117 19.98 17.46 11.57
CA GLY A 117 21.10 17.22 12.48
C GLY A 117 22.40 16.79 11.77
N GLN A 118 22.49 16.91 10.44
CA GLN A 118 23.73 16.64 9.69
C GLN A 118 24.37 17.94 9.21
N GLU A 119 25.53 18.28 9.80
CA GLU A 119 26.38 19.39 9.37
C GLU A 119 26.72 19.31 7.86
N THR A 120 26.96 18.08 7.37
CA THR A 120 27.28 17.78 5.97
C THR A 120 26.16 18.10 4.97
N MET A 121 24.92 18.29 5.44
CA MET A 121 23.78 18.74 4.63
C MET A 121 23.39 20.20 4.91
N GLY A 122 24.21 20.93 5.68
CA GLY A 122 23.93 22.32 6.07
C GLY A 122 22.79 22.45 7.09
N MET A 123 22.50 21.38 7.85
CA MET A 123 21.42 21.36 8.84
C MET A 123 21.88 20.73 10.17
N GLY A 124 23.11 21.02 10.58
CA GLY A 124 23.71 20.53 11.83
C GLY A 124 23.22 21.25 13.08
N ASP A 125 22.85 22.53 12.96
CA ASP A 125 22.58 23.43 14.09
C ASP A 125 21.41 23.01 15.00
N VAL A 126 20.49 22.18 14.49
CA VAL A 126 19.30 21.71 15.24
C VAL A 126 19.05 20.22 15.00
N THR A 127 18.96 19.45 16.08
CA THR A 127 18.65 18.02 16.03
C THR A 127 17.15 17.76 15.79
N PRO A 128 16.76 16.59 15.25
CA PRO A 128 15.36 16.20 15.08
C PRO A 128 14.52 16.31 16.37
N THR A 129 15.07 15.89 17.50
CA THR A 129 14.37 15.92 18.80
C THR A 129 14.21 17.34 19.34
N GLN A 130 15.15 18.26 19.08
CA GLN A 130 14.98 19.68 19.42
C GLN A 130 13.86 20.32 18.59
N LEU A 131 13.78 20.06 17.28
CA LEU A 131 12.68 20.57 16.45
C LEU A 131 11.32 20.07 16.97
N LEU A 132 11.19 18.78 17.32
CA LEU A 132 9.94 18.21 17.86
C LEU A 132 9.57 18.67 19.28
N ASN A 133 10.40 19.49 19.92
CA ASN A 133 10.15 20.08 21.24
C ASN A 133 9.98 21.61 21.17
N ASP A 134 10.05 22.20 19.97
CA ASP A 134 9.85 23.64 19.78
C ASP A 134 8.36 23.97 19.56
N HIS A 135 7.78 24.81 20.42
CA HIS A 135 6.41 25.31 20.32
C HIS A 135 6.14 26.13 19.03
N ASN A 136 7.17 26.49 18.26
CA ASN A 136 7.03 27.08 16.92
C ASN A 136 6.87 26.02 15.81
N THR A 137 6.74 24.74 16.19
CA THR A 137 6.47 23.61 15.29
C THR A 137 5.28 22.77 15.77
N ALA A 138 4.66 22.02 14.85
CA ALA A 138 3.65 21.03 15.19
C ALA A 138 3.73 19.81 14.27
N VAL A 139 3.55 18.62 14.84
CA VAL A 139 3.35 17.40 14.04
C VAL A 139 1.89 17.31 13.62
N VAL A 140 1.68 17.12 12.33
CA VAL A 140 0.36 17.14 11.68
C VAL A 140 0.09 15.83 10.94
N LEU A 141 -1.19 15.46 10.82
CA LEU A 141 -1.65 14.52 9.82
C LEU A 141 -1.84 15.28 8.50
N VAL A 142 -1.21 14.79 7.45
CA VAL A 142 -1.29 15.33 6.09
C VAL A 142 -2.08 14.35 5.24
N GLN A 143 -3.17 14.80 4.61
CA GLN A 143 -4.05 13.97 3.79
C GLN A 143 -4.30 14.60 2.42
N ALA A 144 -4.39 13.79 1.38
CA ALA A 144 -4.72 14.26 0.05
C ALA A 144 -5.32 13.15 -0.83
N VAL A 145 -5.98 13.56 -1.91
CA VAL A 145 -6.55 12.64 -2.91
C VAL A 145 -5.81 12.82 -4.23
N ILE A 146 -5.09 11.78 -4.66
CA ILE A 146 -4.47 11.75 -5.99
C ILE A 146 -5.56 11.32 -7.00
N PRO A 147 -5.82 12.10 -8.07
CA PRO A 147 -6.79 11.71 -9.08
C PRO A 147 -6.34 10.45 -9.86
N PRO A 148 -7.29 9.67 -10.40
CA PRO A 148 -6.96 8.53 -11.26
C PRO A 148 -6.19 8.98 -12.50
N GLY A 149 -5.19 8.20 -12.92
CA GLY A 149 -4.37 8.51 -14.09
C GLY A 149 -3.31 9.61 -13.89
N ALA A 150 -3.06 10.08 -12.66
CA ALA A 150 -2.17 11.22 -12.41
C ALA A 150 -0.72 10.95 -12.87
N PRO A 151 -0.15 11.78 -13.76
CA PRO A 151 1.23 11.63 -14.21
C PRO A 151 2.23 12.10 -13.13
N LYS A 152 3.48 11.64 -13.23
CA LYS A 152 4.56 12.12 -12.35
C LYS A 152 4.76 13.63 -12.55
N GLY A 153 4.82 14.37 -11.45
CA GLY A 153 4.90 15.84 -11.43
C GLY A 153 3.54 16.53 -11.41
N TRP A 154 2.42 15.80 -11.51
CA TRP A 154 1.08 16.37 -11.32
C TRP A 154 0.96 16.99 -9.93
N ARG A 155 0.33 18.16 -9.85
CA ARG A 155 0.15 18.91 -8.59
C ARG A 155 -1.29 18.81 -8.09
N PHE A 156 -1.45 18.77 -6.78
CA PHE A 156 -2.76 18.63 -6.14
C PHE A 156 -2.82 19.34 -4.79
N ASP A 157 -4.04 19.57 -4.32
CA ASP A 157 -4.32 20.18 -3.02
C ASP A 157 -4.15 19.19 -1.88
N VAL A 158 -3.62 19.68 -0.77
CA VAL A 158 -3.35 18.90 0.44
C VAL A 158 -4.14 19.47 1.61
N PHE A 159 -4.78 18.61 2.39
CA PHE A 159 -5.40 18.94 3.66
C PHE A 159 -4.44 18.60 4.81
N VAL A 160 -4.43 19.44 5.85
CA VAL A 160 -3.53 19.32 7.00
C VAL A 160 -4.34 19.51 8.28
N THR A 161 -4.13 18.65 9.26
CA THR A 161 -4.77 18.72 10.57
C THR A 161 -3.74 18.48 11.67
N ALA A 162 -3.75 19.27 12.73
CA ALA A 162 -3.00 18.96 13.95
C ALA A 162 -3.40 17.60 14.50
N LEU A 163 -2.46 16.90 15.14
CA LEU A 163 -2.76 15.58 15.67
C LEU A 163 -3.75 15.64 16.86
N PRO A 164 -4.69 14.66 16.95
CA PRO A 164 -5.58 14.56 18.09
C PRO A 164 -4.79 14.26 19.37
N GLY A 165 -5.19 14.86 20.48
CA GLY A 165 -4.47 14.76 21.75
C GLY A 165 -3.21 15.61 21.87
N THR A 166 -2.95 16.54 20.94
CA THR A 166 -1.82 17.50 21.02
C THR A 166 -2.30 18.90 21.41
N SER A 167 -1.49 19.64 22.16
CA SER A 167 -1.76 21.02 22.62
C SER A 167 -1.71 22.08 21.50
N THR A 168 -1.44 21.68 20.25
CA THR A 168 -1.41 22.54 19.07
C THR A 168 -2.69 23.37 19.00
N THR A 169 -2.56 24.70 19.04
CA THR A 169 -3.70 25.63 19.12
C THR A 169 -4.06 26.26 17.77
N SER A 170 -3.08 26.46 16.88
CA SER A 170 -3.29 27.02 15.54
C SER A 170 -2.18 26.62 14.58
N LEU A 171 -2.53 26.37 13.31
CA LEU A 171 -1.59 26.18 12.19
C LEU A 171 -1.34 27.47 11.38
N GLU A 172 -1.84 28.61 11.85
CA GLU A 172 -1.69 29.92 11.23
C GLU A 172 -0.21 30.32 11.00
N GLY A 173 0.09 30.88 9.84
CA GLY A 173 1.46 31.25 9.42
C GLY A 173 2.38 30.05 9.09
N GLY A 174 1.98 28.83 9.45
CA GLY A 174 2.79 27.63 9.34
C GLY A 174 3.14 27.22 7.91
N ARG A 175 4.36 26.70 7.73
CA ARG A 175 4.81 26.05 6.50
C ARG A 175 4.99 24.56 6.74
N LEU A 176 4.31 23.72 5.96
CA LEU A 176 4.54 22.28 5.96
C LEU A 176 5.86 21.96 5.25
N TRP A 177 6.73 21.25 5.96
CA TRP A 177 7.99 20.71 5.44
C TRP A 177 7.77 19.49 4.53
N THR A 178 8.77 19.11 3.75
CA THR A 178 8.68 18.04 2.74
C THR A 178 8.25 16.71 3.37
N THR A 179 6.97 16.41 3.22
CA THR A 179 6.27 15.27 3.83
C THR A 179 6.00 14.21 2.79
N ASP A 180 6.23 12.94 3.14
CA ASP A 180 6.12 11.81 2.23
C ASP A 180 4.73 11.18 2.36
N LEU A 181 3.98 11.11 1.25
CA LEU A 181 2.61 10.61 1.24
C LEU A 181 2.55 9.18 0.71
N GLN A 182 1.95 8.31 1.50
CA GLN A 182 1.76 6.87 1.25
C GLN A 182 0.27 6.53 1.13
N PRO A 183 -0.13 5.44 0.45
CA PRO A 183 -1.53 5.09 0.26
C PRO A 183 -2.19 4.66 1.57
N GLY A 184 -3.42 5.15 1.81
CA GLY A 184 -4.16 4.93 3.05
C GLY A 184 -3.58 5.68 4.27
N LEU A 185 -4.16 5.46 5.44
CA LEU A 185 -3.74 6.09 6.69
C LEU A 185 -2.34 5.59 7.13
N PRO A 186 -1.41 6.45 7.61
CA PRO A 186 -0.16 6.00 8.19
C PRO A 186 -0.41 5.18 9.46
N VAL A 187 0.39 4.14 9.68
CA VAL A 187 0.36 3.31 10.89
C VAL A 187 1.75 3.37 11.53
N PRO A 188 1.92 4.05 12.68
CA PRO A 188 3.19 4.06 13.41
C PRO A 188 3.69 2.64 13.70
N GLY A 189 4.97 2.37 13.44
CA GLY A 189 5.56 1.04 13.56
C GLY A 189 5.10 0.01 12.52
N GLY A 190 4.22 0.38 11.59
CA GLY A 190 3.80 -0.47 10.47
C GLY A 190 4.88 -0.63 9.39
N PRO A 191 4.69 -1.56 8.43
CA PRO A 191 5.59 -1.70 7.28
C PRO A 191 5.55 -0.42 6.42
N GLN A 192 6.73 0.12 6.08
CA GLN A 192 6.84 1.28 5.19
C GLN A 192 6.23 0.95 3.82
N ARG A 193 5.18 1.69 3.43
CA ARG A 193 4.56 1.57 2.10
C ARG A 193 5.35 2.41 1.10
N LYS A 194 5.19 2.13 -0.20
CA LYS A 194 5.82 2.94 -1.25
C LYS A 194 5.26 4.36 -1.21
N LYS A 195 6.16 5.35 -1.10
CA LYS A 195 5.89 6.78 -1.33
C LYS A 195 5.30 6.99 -2.72
N LEU A 196 4.14 7.64 -2.80
CA LEU A 196 3.48 7.95 -4.07
C LEU A 196 3.54 9.44 -4.41
N ALA A 197 3.57 10.30 -3.39
CA ALA A 197 3.67 11.74 -3.57
C ALA A 197 4.46 12.42 -2.44
N GLU A 198 4.73 13.70 -2.64
CA GLU A 198 5.27 14.63 -1.64
C GLU A 198 4.27 15.74 -1.38
N ALA A 199 4.27 16.31 -0.17
CA ALA A 199 3.56 17.52 0.18
C ALA A 199 4.50 18.53 0.85
N ARG A 200 4.42 19.80 0.45
CA ARG A 200 5.11 20.94 1.09
C ARG A 200 4.45 22.26 0.68
N GLY A 201 4.51 23.28 1.55
CA GLY A 201 4.01 24.62 1.23
C GLY A 201 3.48 25.40 2.42
N GLU A 202 3.01 26.61 2.18
CA GLU A 202 2.33 27.45 3.17
C GLU A 202 0.91 26.94 3.45
N ILE A 203 0.51 26.94 4.73
CA ILE A 203 -0.81 26.48 5.15
C ILE A 203 -1.79 27.66 5.16
N PHE A 204 -2.83 27.53 4.35
CA PHE A 204 -3.98 28.43 4.36
C PHE A 204 -5.02 27.85 5.32
N ILE A 205 -5.15 28.46 6.50
CA ILE A 205 -6.29 28.25 7.41
C ILE A 205 -7.46 29.16 7.00
N ASN A 206 -8.65 28.91 7.53
CA ASN A 206 -9.79 29.82 7.38
C ASN A 206 -9.72 30.91 8.49
N PRO A 207 -9.68 32.22 8.15
CA PRO A 207 -9.59 33.28 9.17
C PRO A 207 -10.84 33.41 10.05
N PHE A 208 -11.99 32.87 9.61
CA PHE A 208 -13.24 32.84 10.39
C PHE A 208 -13.33 31.62 11.32
N ALA A 209 -12.23 30.90 11.52
CA ALA A 209 -12.12 29.89 12.55
C ALA A 209 -12.14 30.54 13.93
N GLU A 210 -13.16 30.27 14.74
CA GLU A 210 -13.19 30.69 16.15
C GLU A 210 -12.67 29.57 17.07
N PRO A 211 -11.91 29.88 18.13
CA PRO A 211 -11.51 28.86 19.10
C PRO A 211 -12.76 28.31 19.80
N PRO A 212 -12.88 26.99 20.01
CA PRO A 212 -14.10 26.38 20.51
C PRO A 212 -14.50 26.94 21.89
N SER A 213 -15.67 27.58 21.93
CA SER A 213 -16.33 27.97 23.17
C SER A 213 -16.80 26.72 23.92
N LYS A 214 -16.96 26.81 25.25
CA LYS A 214 -17.25 25.64 26.09
C LYS A 214 -18.71 25.16 25.98
N ASP A 215 -19.55 25.93 25.31
CA ASP A 215 -21.00 25.85 25.42
C ASP A 215 -21.70 25.31 24.15
N GLU A 216 -20.98 25.20 23.01
CA GLU A 216 -21.51 24.63 21.76
C GLU A 216 -20.72 23.41 21.25
N PRO A 217 -21.38 22.27 20.91
CA PRO A 217 -20.70 21.02 20.58
C PRO A 217 -20.33 20.88 19.09
N GLU A 218 -19.12 21.33 18.72
CA GLU A 218 -18.32 20.86 17.56
C GLU A 218 -19.10 20.63 16.23
N THR A 219 -19.99 21.55 15.86
CA THR A 219 -20.89 21.39 14.70
C THR A 219 -20.20 21.73 13.36
N ASP A 220 -19.58 20.74 12.70
CA ASP A 220 -18.80 20.88 11.44
C ASP A 220 -17.81 22.09 11.48
N ALA A 221 -17.28 22.36 12.67
CA ALA A 221 -16.72 23.65 13.02
C ALA A 221 -15.38 23.95 12.33
N ILE A 222 -15.21 25.22 11.96
CA ILE A 222 -14.03 25.72 11.26
C ILE A 222 -12.85 25.79 12.23
N ASP A 223 -12.00 24.77 12.29
CA ASP A 223 -10.89 24.66 13.25
C ASP A 223 -9.59 25.34 12.75
N ARG A 224 -8.98 26.22 13.56
CA ARG A 224 -7.62 26.81 13.34
C ARG A 224 -6.51 25.78 13.30
N ARG A 225 -6.75 24.61 13.87
CA ARG A 225 -5.84 23.45 13.87
C ARG A 225 -5.97 22.63 12.58
N SER A 226 -6.78 23.09 11.62
CA SER A 226 -6.93 22.53 10.27
C SER A 226 -6.59 23.57 9.18
N GLY A 227 -6.15 23.12 8.02
CA GLY A 227 -5.82 24.00 6.90
C GLY A 227 -5.58 23.28 5.58
N ARG A 228 -5.38 24.04 4.51
CA ARG A 228 -5.11 23.53 3.15
C ARG A 228 -3.83 24.12 2.57
N ILE A 229 -3.15 23.33 1.75
CA ILE A 229 -2.00 23.78 0.94
C ILE A 229 -2.37 23.61 -0.52
N LEU A 230 -2.66 24.73 -1.18
CA LEU A 230 -3.09 24.76 -2.58
C LEU A 230 -1.92 24.37 -3.48
N ASN A 231 -2.11 23.38 -4.35
CA ASN A 231 -1.05 22.80 -5.20
C ASN A 231 0.24 22.36 -4.46
N GLY A 232 0.17 22.13 -3.14
CA GLY A 232 1.32 21.73 -2.31
C GLY A 232 1.75 20.27 -2.49
N GLY A 233 0.84 19.44 -2.99
CA GLY A 233 1.10 18.04 -3.33
C GLY A 233 1.74 17.89 -4.70
N VAL A 234 2.67 16.94 -4.85
CA VAL A 234 3.31 16.57 -6.12
C VAL A 234 3.43 15.05 -6.24
N VAL A 235 2.89 14.48 -7.33
CA VAL A 235 2.95 13.04 -7.61
C VAL A 235 4.39 12.61 -7.96
N VAL A 236 4.97 11.70 -7.17
CA VAL A 236 6.34 11.18 -7.35
C VAL A 236 6.34 9.86 -8.10
N GLU A 237 5.36 8.99 -7.84
CA GLU A 237 5.10 7.75 -8.56
C GLU A 237 3.76 7.89 -9.30
N PRO A 238 3.71 7.75 -10.65
CA PRO A 238 2.46 7.91 -11.39
C PRO A 238 1.48 6.78 -11.06
N THR A 239 0.18 7.08 -11.12
CA THR A 239 -0.92 6.13 -10.95
C THR A 239 -1.57 5.83 -12.32
N PRO A 240 -0.94 4.98 -13.18
CA PRO A 240 -1.43 4.76 -14.54
C PRO A 240 -2.83 4.14 -14.56
N LEU A 241 -3.63 4.57 -15.52
CA LEU A 241 -4.85 3.86 -15.91
C LEU A 241 -4.46 2.52 -16.53
N VAL A 242 -5.24 1.48 -16.28
CA VAL A 242 -4.94 0.13 -16.78
C VAL A 242 -6.12 -0.41 -17.58
N LEU A 243 -5.90 -0.71 -18.86
CA LEU A 243 -6.84 -1.48 -19.67
C LEU A 243 -6.54 -2.97 -19.51
N LEU A 244 -7.53 -3.73 -19.05
CA LEU A 244 -7.46 -5.17 -18.89
C LEU A 244 -8.38 -5.84 -19.92
N LEU A 245 -7.81 -6.60 -20.86
CA LEU A 245 -8.56 -7.32 -21.88
C LEU A 245 -9.44 -8.40 -21.24
N ASN A 246 -10.70 -8.46 -21.67
CA ASN A 246 -11.70 -9.43 -21.22
C ASN A 246 -11.42 -10.86 -21.74
N THR A 247 -10.44 -11.01 -22.63
CA THR A 247 -9.91 -12.30 -23.10
C THR A 247 -8.45 -12.11 -23.52
N PRO A 248 -7.49 -12.92 -23.01
CA PRO A 248 -6.07 -12.75 -23.32
C PRO A 248 -5.77 -12.78 -24.82
N SER A 249 -4.86 -11.91 -25.28
CA SER A 249 -4.17 -12.01 -26.58
C SER A 249 -3.11 -10.93 -26.73
N HIS A 250 -1.84 -11.32 -26.87
CA HIS A 250 -0.76 -10.39 -27.25
C HIS A 250 -1.02 -9.63 -28.56
N ALA A 251 -1.70 -10.25 -29.54
CA ALA A 251 -1.99 -9.60 -30.82
C ALA A 251 -3.00 -8.46 -30.64
N ARG A 252 -4.10 -8.69 -29.91
CA ARG A 252 -5.07 -7.63 -29.58
C ARG A 252 -4.46 -6.57 -28.68
N ALA A 253 -3.72 -6.94 -27.64
CA ALA A 253 -3.08 -5.98 -26.75
C ALA A 253 -2.17 -4.99 -27.50
N ARG A 254 -1.39 -5.48 -28.48
CA ARG A 254 -0.58 -4.64 -29.38
C ARG A 254 -1.42 -3.79 -30.33
N ALA A 255 -2.47 -4.36 -30.94
CA ALA A 255 -3.34 -3.62 -31.86
C ALA A 255 -4.09 -2.48 -31.15
N ILE A 256 -4.66 -2.75 -29.98
CA ILE A 256 -5.34 -1.77 -29.12
C ILE A 256 -4.36 -0.67 -28.69
N ALA A 257 -3.18 -1.02 -28.17
CA ALA A 257 -2.17 -0.02 -27.81
C ALA A 257 -1.70 0.82 -29.01
N SER A 258 -1.57 0.22 -30.21
CA SER A 258 -1.24 0.98 -31.43
C SER A 258 -2.33 1.97 -31.82
N ALA A 259 -3.61 1.57 -31.73
CA ALA A 259 -4.76 2.43 -31.99
C ALA A 259 -4.91 3.58 -30.96
N ILE A 260 -4.58 3.32 -29.70
CA ILE A 260 -4.54 4.36 -28.66
C ILE A 260 -3.40 5.35 -28.96
N ASN A 261 -2.20 4.86 -29.27
CA ASN A 261 -1.04 5.72 -29.57
C ASN A 261 -1.17 6.53 -30.89
N SER A 262 -1.95 6.05 -31.86
CA SER A 262 -2.22 6.82 -33.09
C SER A 262 -3.32 7.88 -32.87
N ARG A 263 -4.28 7.63 -31.97
CA ARG A 263 -5.29 8.63 -31.57
C ARG A 263 -4.75 9.67 -30.60
N PHE A 264 -3.86 9.24 -29.70
CA PHE A 264 -3.23 10.05 -28.66
C PHE A 264 -1.71 9.93 -28.78
N PRO A 265 -1.08 10.67 -29.73
CA PRO A 265 0.37 10.72 -29.83
C PRO A 265 1.01 11.35 -28.59
N ARG A 266 2.30 11.11 -28.39
CA ARG A 266 3.07 11.61 -27.24
C ARG A 266 3.05 13.14 -27.18
N GLY A 267 2.83 13.69 -26.00
CA GLY A 267 2.93 15.12 -25.75
C GLY A 267 4.38 15.62 -25.67
N PRO A 268 4.60 16.94 -25.78
CA PRO A 268 5.92 17.53 -25.56
C PRO A 268 6.45 17.22 -24.15
N GLY A 269 7.54 16.46 -24.07
CA GLY A 269 8.16 16.03 -22.81
C GLY A 269 7.91 14.56 -22.43
N ASP A 270 7.01 13.86 -23.10
CA ASP A 270 6.68 12.46 -22.77
C ASP A 270 7.81 11.49 -23.13
N ARG A 271 8.41 10.89 -22.10
CA ARG A 271 9.48 9.88 -22.24
C ARG A 271 8.97 8.50 -22.71
N LYS A 272 7.66 8.30 -22.82
CA LYS A 272 7.00 7.01 -23.08
C LYS A 272 5.83 7.20 -24.07
N PRO A 273 5.41 6.15 -24.81
CA PRO A 273 4.14 6.18 -25.52
C PRO A 273 2.96 6.18 -24.52
N THR A 274 1.83 6.73 -24.95
CA THR A 274 0.57 6.88 -24.20
C THR A 274 -0.06 5.55 -23.81
N ALA A 275 0.23 4.47 -24.56
CA ALA A 275 -0.15 3.11 -24.22
C ALA A 275 1.01 2.12 -24.45
N ILE A 276 1.24 1.25 -23.47
CA ILE A 276 2.29 0.23 -23.41
C ILE A 276 1.61 -1.13 -23.12
N PRO A 277 1.55 -2.07 -24.08
CA PRO A 277 1.07 -3.42 -23.80
C PRO A 277 2.11 -4.15 -22.95
N ARG A 278 1.74 -4.54 -21.72
CA ARG A 278 2.63 -5.17 -20.74
C ARG A 278 2.68 -6.69 -20.88
N ASN A 279 1.54 -7.32 -21.13
CA ASN A 279 1.45 -8.76 -21.40
C ASN A 279 0.30 -9.02 -22.40
N GLU A 280 -0.40 -10.15 -22.30
CA GLU A 280 -1.55 -10.50 -23.16
C GLU A 280 -2.90 -9.97 -22.65
N GLU A 281 -2.96 -9.47 -21.42
CA GLU A 281 -4.18 -8.93 -20.78
C GLU A 281 -4.07 -7.42 -20.50
N ARG A 282 -2.89 -6.93 -20.13
CA ARG A 282 -2.69 -5.62 -19.49
C ARG A 282 -2.02 -4.62 -20.43
N ILE A 283 -2.63 -3.44 -20.56
CA ILE A 283 -2.07 -2.24 -21.20
C ILE A 283 -2.05 -1.11 -20.15
N GLU A 284 -0.97 -0.34 -20.09
CA GLU A 284 -0.73 0.81 -19.21
C GLU A 284 -0.37 2.07 -19.99
#